data_AF-A0A9D5FL10-F1
#
_entry.id   AF-A0A9D5FL10-F1
#
_cell.length_a   1.000
_cell.length_b   1.000
_cell.length_c   1.000
_cell.angle_alpha   90.00
_cell.angle_beta   90.00
_cell.angle_gamma   90.00
#
_symmetry.space_group_name_H-M   'P 1'
#
loop_
_entity.id
_entity.type
_entity.pdbx_description
1 polymer ?
#
loop_
_entity_poly.entity_id
_entity_poly.type
_entity_poly.pdbx_seq_one_letter_code
_entity_poly.pdbx_strand_id
1 'polypeptide(L)'
;MDQTHWEIWARTLQQKQLTGLALTLLEGAGPIKLIFSQILLSCTPFVGQYQSGSWQSFAQMLEDQAECQSFASFLREEKNF
;
A
#
# COMPACT_ATOMS: atom_id res chain seq x y z
N MET A 1 -11.48 -9.10 -6.50
CA MET A 1 -10.49 -10.16 -6.80
C MET A 1 -9.13 -9.49 -6.61
N ASP A 2 -8.71 -9.22 -5.36
CA ASP A 2 -7.59 -8.28 -5.12
C ASP A 2 -6.67 -8.68 -3.95
N GLN A 3 -6.96 -9.79 -3.25
CA GLN A 3 -6.17 -10.24 -2.09
C GLN A 3 -4.72 -10.57 -2.45
N THR A 4 -4.45 -11.06 -3.65
CA THR A 4 -3.10 -11.44 -4.10
C THR A 4 -2.16 -10.23 -4.17
N HIS A 5 -2.68 -9.04 -4.51
CA HIS A 5 -1.87 -7.83 -4.54
C HIS A 5 -1.56 -7.33 -3.13
N TRP A 6 -2.52 -7.41 -2.20
CA TRP A 6 -2.32 -7.04 -0.80
C TRP A 6 -1.29 -7.94 -0.12
N GLU A 7 -1.30 -9.24 -0.37
CA GLU A 7 -0.30 -10.18 0.17
C GLU A 7 1.13 -9.87 -0.31
N ILE A 8 1.30 -9.55 -1.61
CA ILE A 8 2.63 -9.20 -2.15
C ILE A 8 3.17 -7.94 -1.47
N TRP A 9 2.31 -6.93 -1.28
CA TRP A 9 2.67 -5.70 -0.58
C TRP A 9 2.93 -5.92 0.90
N ALA A 10 2.08 -6.69 1.58
CA ALA A 10 2.24 -7.03 2.98
C ALA A 10 3.56 -7.77 3.23
N ARG A 11 3.88 -8.80 2.42
CA ARG A 11 5.16 -9.50 2.49
C ARG A 11 6.35 -8.59 2.19
N THR A 12 6.24 -7.70 1.20
CA THR A 12 7.33 -6.76 0.88
C THR A 12 7.59 -5.79 2.03
N LEU A 13 6.52 -5.26 2.65
CA LEU A 13 6.60 -4.38 3.80
C LEU A 13 7.14 -5.11 5.03
N GLN A 14 6.71 -6.35 5.26
CA GLN A 14 7.17 -7.20 6.35
C GLN A 14 8.66 -7.56 6.19
N GLN A 15 9.07 -8.02 5.01
CA GLN A 15 10.47 -8.35 4.71
C GLN A 15 11.40 -7.15 4.87
N LYS A 16 10.91 -5.94 4.57
CA LYS A 16 11.67 -4.69 4.72
C LYS A 16 11.52 -4.04 6.10
N GLN A 17 10.77 -4.65 7.03
CA GLN A 17 10.41 -4.09 8.34
C GLN A 17 9.73 -2.70 8.26
N LEU A 18 9.12 -2.39 7.11
CA LEU A 18 8.43 -1.13 6.86
C LEU A 18 6.95 -1.18 7.27
N THR A 19 6.45 -2.32 7.78
CA THR A 19 5.06 -2.48 8.21
C THR A 19 4.63 -1.41 9.23
N GLY A 20 5.51 -1.03 10.17
CA GLY A 20 5.21 0.03 11.14
C GLY A 20 5.08 1.42 10.51
N LEU A 21 5.93 1.73 9.52
CA LEU A 21 5.84 2.95 8.74
C LEU A 21 4.59 2.96 7.86
N ALA A 22 4.25 1.82 7.25
CA ALA A 22 3.03 1.68 6.46
C ALA A 22 1.79 1.85 7.33
N LEU A 23 1.71 1.22 8.51
CA LEU A 23 0.60 1.43 9.44
C LEU A 23 0.48 2.92 9.81
N THR A 24 1.60 3.55 10.15
CA THR A 24 1.63 4.98 10.50
C THR A 24 1.19 5.87 9.33
N LEU A 25 1.52 5.48 8.09
CA LEU A 25 1.11 6.17 6.86
C LEU A 25 -0.39 6.00 6.58
N LEU A 26 -0.90 4.78 6.75
CA LEU A 26 -2.30 4.42 6.52
C LEU A 26 -3.23 4.97 7.60
N GLU A 27 -2.76 5.05 8.84
CA GLU A 27 -3.44 5.67 9.98
C GLU A 27 -3.22 7.19 10.03
N GLY A 28 -2.17 7.67 9.36
CA GLY A 28 -1.83 9.09 9.24
C GLY A 28 -2.85 9.89 8.44
N ALA A 29 -2.97 11.18 8.79
CA ALA A 29 -3.95 12.09 8.22
C ALA A 29 -3.85 12.21 6.68
N GLY A 30 -5.00 12.41 6.04
CA GLY A 30 -5.25 12.36 4.59
C GLY A 30 -4.27 13.04 3.60
N PRO A 31 -3.61 14.18 3.87
CA PRO A 31 -2.75 14.82 2.86
C PRO A 31 -1.55 13.97 2.42
N ILE A 32 -1.02 13.14 3.33
CA ILE A 32 0.13 12.29 3.00
C ILE A 32 -0.26 11.19 2.01
N LYS A 33 -1.50 10.69 2.07
CA LYS A 33 -2.02 9.65 1.17
C LYS A 33 -2.14 10.15 -0.27
N LEU A 34 -2.65 11.36 -0.43
CA LEU A 34 -2.74 12.03 -1.73
C LEU A 34 -1.37 12.29 -2.35
N ILE A 35 -0.41 12.76 -1.54
CA ILE A 35 0.97 12.96 -2.01
C ILE A 35 1.57 11.63 -2.45
N PHE A 36 1.29 10.54 -1.71
CA PHE A 36 1.79 9.22 -2.06
C PHE A 36 1.17 8.68 -3.35
N SER A 37 -0.15 8.83 -3.55
CA SER A 37 -0.81 8.46 -4.82
C SER A 37 -0.14 9.17 -6.01
N GLN A 38 0.09 10.48 -5.88
CA GLN A 38 0.75 11.23 -6.96
C GLN A 38 2.21 10.83 -7.20
N ILE A 39 2.97 10.49 -6.15
CA ILE A 39 4.33 9.98 -6.31
C ILE A 39 4.31 8.59 -6.96
N LEU A 40 3.45 7.69 -6.50
CA LEU A 40 3.32 6.34 -7.05
C LEU A 40 2.96 6.39 -8.53
N LEU A 41 1.96 7.19 -8.90
CA LEU A 41 1.52 7.38 -10.27
C LEU A 41 2.62 8.01 -11.14
N SER A 42 3.40 8.96 -10.60
CA SER A 42 4.52 9.60 -11.30
C SER A 42 5.74 8.69 -11.45
N CYS A 43 5.91 7.70 -10.57
CA CYS A 43 6.97 6.69 -10.64
C CYS A 43 6.60 5.47 -11.50
N THR A 44 5.32 5.28 -11.84
CA THR A 44 4.83 4.21 -12.74
C THR A 44 5.67 4.02 -14.01
N PRO A 45 6.02 5.05 -14.80
CA PRO A 45 6.83 4.87 -16.00
C PRO A 45 8.29 4.46 -15.70
N PHE A 46 8.80 4.76 -14.50
CA PHE A 46 10.18 4.42 -14.09
C PHE A 46 10.31 3.03 -13.46
N VAL A 47 9.25 2.53 -12.81
CA VAL A 47 9.24 1.19 -12.17
C VAL A 47 8.98 0.07 -13.19
N GLY A 48 8.48 0.40 -14.37
CA GLY A 48 8.44 -0.50 -15.52
C GLY A 48 7.35 -1.57 -15.43
N GLN A 49 7.01 -2.10 -16.61
CA GLN A 49 5.82 -2.90 -16.95
C GLN A 49 5.57 -4.17 -16.08
N TYR A 50 6.51 -4.56 -15.20
CA TYR A 50 6.48 -5.80 -14.42
C TYR A 50 5.59 -5.73 -13.16
N GLN A 51 5.30 -4.53 -12.64
CA GLN A 51 4.53 -4.34 -11.39
C GLN A 51 3.26 -3.48 -11.54
N SER A 52 2.95 -3.09 -12.79
CA SER A 52 1.91 -2.13 -13.17
C SER A 52 0.55 -2.39 -12.51
N GLY A 53 0.10 -3.64 -12.42
CA GLY A 53 -1.18 -4.00 -11.79
C GLY A 53 -1.17 -3.77 -10.28
N SER A 54 -0.17 -4.30 -9.58
CA SER A 54 -0.07 -4.19 -8.12
C SER A 54 0.16 -2.75 -7.62
N TRP A 55 0.82 -1.93 -8.43
CA TRP A 55 1.13 -0.54 -8.09
C TRP A 55 -0.08 0.37 -8.25
N GLN A 56 -0.83 0.17 -9.34
CA GLN A 56 -2.05 0.93 -9.60
C GLN A 56 -3.15 0.59 -8.60
N SER A 57 -3.34 -0.69 -8.27
CA SER A 57 -4.26 -1.11 -7.21
C SER A 57 -3.88 -0.53 -5.85
N PHE A 58 -2.58 -0.43 -5.54
CA PHE A 58 -2.11 0.17 -4.29
C PHE A 58 -2.33 1.69 -4.24
N ALA A 59 -2.11 2.39 -5.36
CA ALA A 59 -2.41 3.82 -5.46
C ALA A 59 -3.91 4.10 -5.28
N GLN A 60 -4.76 3.30 -5.93
CA GLN A 60 -6.23 3.40 -5.81
C GLN A 60 -6.71 3.10 -4.38
N MET A 61 -6.13 2.07 -3.74
CA MET A 61 -6.38 1.74 -2.33
C MET A 61 -5.98 2.87 -1.38
N LEU A 62 -4.94 3.64 -1.70
CA LEU A 62 -4.51 4.80 -0.91
C LEU A 62 -5.43 6.01 -1.05
N GLU A 63 -6.16 6.13 -2.16
CA GLU A 63 -7.17 7.16 -2.38
C GLU A 63 -8.46 6.86 -1.60
N ASP A 64 -8.77 5.58 -1.36
CA ASP A 64 -9.92 5.17 -0.57
C ASP A 64 -9.57 4.98 0.91
N GLN A 65 -10.19 5.79 1.77
CA GLN A 65 -9.96 5.72 3.21
C GLN A 65 -10.44 4.39 3.84
N ALA A 66 -11.49 3.78 3.29
CA ALA A 66 -12.03 2.51 3.77
C ALA A 66 -11.13 1.33 3.38
N GLU A 67 -10.59 1.34 2.16
CA GLU A 67 -9.59 0.34 1.75
C GLU A 67 -8.28 0.49 2.54
N CYS A 68 -7.84 1.71 2.80
CA CYS A 68 -6.71 1.95 3.70
C CYS A 68 -6.92 1.32 5.09
N GLN A 69 -8.08 1.53 5.73
CA GLN A 69 -8.34 0.94 7.05
C GLN A 69 -8.38 -0.59 7.00
N SER A 70 -8.93 -1.14 5.91
CA SER A 70 -8.98 -2.58 5.67
C SER A 70 -7.57 -3.17 5.50
N PHE A 71 -6.71 -2.52 4.71
CA PHE A 71 -5.33 -2.94 4.51
C PHE A 71 -4.47 -2.75 5.77
N ALA A 72 -4.66 -1.68 6.53
CA ALA A 72 -3.99 -1.48 7.81
C ALA A 72 -4.38 -2.57 8.83
N SER A 73 -5.66 -2.98 8.82
CA SER A 73 -6.14 -4.10 9.64
C SER A 73 -5.53 -5.43 9.19
N PHE A 74 -5.47 -5.68 7.88
CA PHE A 74 -4.81 -6.85 7.30
C PHE A 74 -3.31 -6.91 7.66
N LEU A 75 -2.57 -5.81 7.53
CA LEU A 75 -1.15 -5.72 7.92
C LEU A 75 -0.93 -5.98 9.41
N ARG A 76 -1.89 -5.56 10.25
CA ARG A 76 -1.86 -5.82 11.70
C ARG A 76 -2.09 -7.29 12.02
N GLU A 77 -3.00 -7.95 11.30
CA GLU A 77 -3.25 -9.38 11.43
C GLU A 77 -2.04 -10.20 10.97
N GLU A 78 -1.43 -9.88 9.82
CA GLU A 78 -0.20 -10.54 9.33
C GLU A 78 1.01 -10.33 10.24
N LYS A 79 1.15 -9.16 10.89
CA LYS A 79 2.23 -8.90 11.85
C LYS A 79 2.14 -9.79 13.10
N ASN A 80 0.94 -10.24 13.46
CA ASN A 80 0.71 -11.05 14.65
C ASN A 80 0.89 -12.57 14.40
N PHE A 81 1.24 -12.97 13.18
CA PHE A 81 1.64 -14.33 12.80
C PHE A 81 3.17 -14.45 12.71
#